data_AF-W0FQV2-F1
#
_entry.id   AF-W0FQV2-F1
#
_cell.length_a   1.000
_cell.length_b   1.000
_cell.length_c   1.000
_cell.angle_alpha   90.00
_cell.angle_beta   90.00
_cell.angle_gamma   90.00
#
_symmetry.space_group_name_H-M   'P 1'
#
loop_
_entity.id
_entity.type
_entity.pdbx_description
1 polymer ?
#
loop_
_entity_poly.entity_id
_entity_poly.type
_entity_poly.pdbx_seq_one_letter_code
_entity_poly.pdbx_strand_id
1 'polypeptide(L)'
;ENMYMDDKGFIYATNTVFKEGDLLSDQAKPIRRLNGVGNDILIKNDKDPPIGDLNWKRESLQYGPSKMADITALDNDIYVVVDRMRGRLFGYDGQGIMLWAFGTKGSMDGTFSRAVALDHMGYDLFVLDEMKNNITVFTPTEYGQMIYDATDSYLKGDYDYSDKLWRDVMKLNANYNLAFRGIGRSLLRQEKYKEAMDYFERAHAREEYGRAFKQYRKVWVEENIWWIITLLVLVIIIPLILGRIKRTKWEVIMHEHSKVRK
;
A
#
# COMPACT_ATOMS: atom_id res chain seq x y z
N GLU A 1 -2.62 -26.41 4.99
CA GLU A 1 -2.64 -25.57 3.78
C GLU A 1 -4.07 -25.57 3.32
N ASN A 2 -4.60 -24.41 2.96
CA ASN A 2 -5.97 -24.23 2.49
C ASN A 2 -5.99 -23.21 1.36
N MET A 3 -7.13 -23.10 0.69
CA MET A 3 -7.31 -22.21 -0.45
C MET A 3 -8.72 -21.65 -0.51
N TYR A 4 -8.85 -20.47 -1.10
CA TYR A 4 -10.11 -19.79 -1.32
C TYR A 4 -10.11 -19.13 -2.70
N MET A 5 -11.20 -19.24 -3.45
CA MET A 5 -11.34 -18.58 -4.75
C MET A 5 -12.13 -17.28 -4.57
N ASP A 6 -11.55 -16.15 -4.99
CA ASP A 6 -12.27 -14.88 -4.98
C ASP A 6 -13.29 -14.78 -6.12
N ASP A 7 -14.12 -13.74 -6.07
CA ASP A 7 -15.16 -13.42 -7.05
C ASP A 7 -14.62 -13.22 -8.49
N LYS A 8 -13.33 -12.89 -8.62
CA LYS A 8 -12.61 -12.70 -9.89
C LYS A 8 -11.97 -13.98 -10.41
N GLY A 9 -12.11 -15.10 -9.69
CA GLY A 9 -11.56 -16.39 -10.06
C GLY A 9 -10.06 -16.56 -9.77
N PHE A 10 -9.45 -15.68 -8.98
CA PHE A 10 -8.10 -15.87 -8.46
C PHE A 10 -8.12 -16.70 -7.18
N ILE A 11 -7.06 -17.47 -6.96
CA ILE A 11 -6.98 -18.41 -5.85
C ILE A 11 -6.05 -17.87 -4.77
N TYR A 12 -6.60 -17.54 -3.62
CA TYR A 12 -5.80 -17.35 -2.41
C TYR A 12 -5.38 -18.71 -1.84
N ALA A 13 -4.13 -18.83 -1.43
CA ALA A 13 -3.59 -20.07 -0.85
C ALA A 13 -2.70 -19.78 0.35
N THR A 14 -2.80 -20.63 1.37
CA THR A 14 -2.01 -20.53 2.60
C THR A 14 -0.96 -21.63 2.72
N ASN A 15 0.17 -21.29 3.34
CA ASN A 15 1.20 -22.24 3.72
C ASN A 15 1.44 -22.15 5.24
N THR A 16 1.52 -23.30 5.91
CA THR A 16 1.86 -23.41 7.34
C THR A 16 3.27 -23.96 7.59
N VAL A 17 3.94 -24.48 6.56
CA VAL A 17 5.22 -25.16 6.66
C VAL A 17 6.28 -24.38 5.88
N PHE A 18 7.19 -23.74 6.63
CA PHE A 18 8.29 -22.95 6.10
C PHE A 18 9.34 -22.75 7.21
N LYS A 19 10.58 -22.42 6.83
CA LYS A 19 11.62 -22.03 7.78
C LYS A 19 11.46 -20.57 8.16
N GLU A 20 11.83 -20.21 9.38
CA GLU A 20 11.75 -18.84 9.88
C GLU A 20 12.57 -17.86 9.03
N GLY A 21 13.77 -18.25 8.59
CA GLY A 21 14.62 -17.43 7.72
C GLY A 21 14.02 -17.15 6.33
N ASP A 22 13.11 -18.00 5.87
CA ASP A 22 12.45 -17.82 4.57
C ASP A 22 11.36 -16.73 4.65
N LEU A 23 10.80 -16.42 5.83
CA LEU A 23 9.94 -15.24 6.02
C LEU A 23 10.75 -13.96 5.82
N LEU A 24 11.94 -13.89 6.45
CA LEU A 24 12.77 -12.69 6.47
C LEU A 24 13.26 -12.28 5.08
N SER A 25 13.26 -13.22 4.14
CA SER A 25 13.66 -13.04 2.74
C SER A 25 12.47 -13.07 1.76
N ASP A 26 11.23 -13.05 2.27
CA ASP A 26 9.97 -13.16 1.52
C ASP A 26 9.87 -14.38 0.58
N GLN A 27 10.67 -15.43 0.83
CA GLN A 27 10.64 -16.68 0.07
C GLN A 27 9.55 -17.64 0.55
N ALA A 28 9.21 -17.59 1.84
CA ALA A 28 8.21 -18.46 2.44
C ALA A 28 6.80 -18.25 1.87
N LYS A 29 6.47 -16.99 1.53
CA LYS A 29 5.17 -16.57 0.95
C LYS A 29 3.98 -17.29 1.59
N PRO A 30 3.73 -17.08 2.90
CA PRO A 30 2.71 -17.81 3.64
C PRO A 30 1.30 -17.58 3.12
N ILE A 31 1.10 -16.49 2.37
CA ILE A 31 -0.09 -16.18 1.61
C ILE A 31 0.35 -15.94 0.17
N ARG A 32 -0.39 -16.50 -0.78
CA ARG A 32 -0.25 -16.26 -2.22
C ARG A 32 -1.62 -16.01 -2.82
N ARG A 33 -1.68 -15.21 -3.89
CA ARG A 33 -2.87 -15.07 -4.75
C ARG A 33 -2.46 -15.52 -6.13
N LEU A 34 -3.03 -16.61 -6.63
CA LEU A 34 -2.61 -17.28 -7.84
C LEU A 34 -3.56 -16.95 -8.99
N ASN A 35 -3.00 -16.70 -10.17
CA ASN A 35 -3.77 -16.67 -11.41
C ASN A 35 -4.03 -18.08 -11.97
N GLY A 36 -4.82 -18.18 -13.04
CA GLY A 36 -5.18 -19.47 -13.65
C GLY A 36 -4.02 -20.30 -14.19
N VAL A 37 -2.80 -19.74 -14.29
CA VAL A 37 -1.58 -20.44 -14.70
C VAL A 37 -0.70 -20.82 -13.49
N GLY A 38 -1.07 -20.39 -12.28
CA GLY A 38 -0.35 -20.69 -11.03
C GLY A 38 0.72 -19.66 -10.64
N ASN A 39 0.78 -18.51 -11.32
CA ASN A 39 1.69 -17.44 -10.92
C ASN A 39 1.16 -16.69 -9.70
N ASP A 40 2.04 -16.45 -8.73
CA ASP A 40 1.76 -15.60 -7.58
C ASP A 40 1.72 -14.12 -7.98
N ILE A 41 0.53 -13.53 -7.85
CA ILE A 41 0.18 -12.15 -8.16
C ILE A 41 -0.26 -11.37 -6.91
N LEU A 42 0.04 -11.87 -5.71
CA LEU A 42 -0.28 -11.15 -4.47
C LEU A 42 0.46 -9.81 -4.44
N ILE A 43 -0.29 -8.73 -4.24
CA ILE A 43 0.26 -7.38 -4.09
C ILE A 43 0.75 -7.18 -2.66
N LYS A 44 1.96 -6.63 -2.49
CA LYS A 44 2.61 -6.39 -1.20
C LYS A 44 3.19 -4.97 -1.15
N ASN A 45 2.31 -3.97 -1.14
CA ASN A 45 2.70 -2.55 -1.16
C ASN A 45 2.86 -1.96 0.26
N ASP A 46 2.89 -2.80 1.29
CA ASP A 46 3.25 -2.38 2.63
C ASP A 46 4.73 -2.62 2.91
N LYS A 47 5.27 -1.95 3.92
CA LYS A 47 6.66 -2.14 4.35
C LYS A 47 6.95 -3.60 4.69
N ASP A 48 5.98 -4.25 5.34
CA ASP A 48 6.08 -5.62 5.80
C ASP A 48 5.11 -6.50 4.99
N PRO A 49 5.55 -7.67 4.50
CA PRO A 49 4.68 -8.57 3.74
C PRO A 49 3.54 -9.12 4.63
N PRO A 50 2.44 -9.61 4.04
CA PRO A 50 1.29 -10.14 4.78
C PRO A 50 1.62 -11.51 5.41
N ILE A 51 2.33 -11.48 6.54
CA ILE A 51 2.86 -12.66 7.25
C ILE A 51 2.31 -12.82 8.66
N GLY A 52 1.31 -12.02 9.03
CA GLY A 52 0.73 -11.98 10.37
C GLY A 52 1.60 -11.20 11.36
N ASP A 53 1.89 -11.80 12.51
CA ASP A 53 2.72 -11.17 13.53
C ASP A 53 4.15 -10.94 13.04
N LEU A 54 4.69 -9.74 13.23
CA LEU A 54 6.04 -9.36 12.80
C LEU A 54 7.12 -9.59 13.86
N ASN A 55 6.73 -9.62 15.15
CA ASN A 55 7.66 -9.67 16.27
C ASN A 55 7.49 -10.97 17.07
N TRP A 56 8.50 -11.84 17.06
CA TRP A 56 8.47 -13.13 17.74
C TRP A 56 9.46 -13.13 18.92
N LYS A 57 8.94 -12.95 20.14
CA LYS A 57 9.76 -12.95 21.36
C LYS A 57 10.16 -14.37 21.72
N ARG A 58 11.46 -14.66 21.75
CA ARG A 58 12.03 -16.00 22.09
C ARG A 58 11.57 -16.54 23.44
N GLU A 59 11.28 -15.66 24.39
CA GLU A 59 10.83 -16.02 25.74
C GLU A 59 9.31 -16.31 25.82
N SER A 60 8.56 -16.12 24.73
CA SER A 60 7.12 -16.39 24.70
C SER A 60 6.85 -17.89 24.59
N LEU A 61 5.86 -18.38 25.35
CA LEU A 61 5.30 -19.73 25.20
C LEU A 61 4.73 -19.99 23.80
N GLN A 62 4.43 -18.93 23.05
CA GLN A 62 3.98 -18.98 21.67
C GLN A 62 5.05 -18.40 20.75
N TYR A 63 6.31 -18.83 20.88
CA TYR A 63 7.39 -18.38 20.00
C TYR A 63 7.15 -18.77 18.53
N GLY A 64 7.59 -17.91 17.62
CA GLY A 64 7.65 -18.17 16.19
C GLY A 64 6.62 -17.42 15.34
N PRO A 65 6.73 -17.56 13.99
CA PRO A 65 5.87 -16.90 13.02
C PRO A 65 4.42 -17.38 13.06
N SER A 66 3.49 -16.51 12.67
CA SER A 66 2.10 -16.91 12.40
C SER A 66 2.05 -18.00 11.34
N LYS A 67 1.18 -18.99 11.54
CA LYS A 67 0.95 -20.11 10.64
C LYS A 67 -0.47 -20.03 10.11
N MET A 68 -0.60 -19.57 8.87
CA MET A 68 -1.89 -19.32 8.21
C MET A 68 -2.62 -20.62 7.97
N ALA A 69 -3.59 -20.94 8.83
CA ALA A 69 -4.34 -22.18 8.77
C ALA A 69 -5.34 -22.13 7.61
N ASP A 70 -6.05 -21.02 7.48
CA ASP A 70 -7.08 -20.83 6.48
C ASP A 70 -7.20 -19.36 6.04
N ILE A 71 -7.86 -19.14 4.90
CA ILE A 71 -8.02 -17.83 4.28
C ILE A 71 -9.41 -17.70 3.66
N THR A 72 -9.95 -16.49 3.68
CA THR A 72 -11.12 -16.10 2.89
C THR A 72 -10.88 -14.74 2.24
N ALA A 73 -11.56 -14.45 1.13
CA ALA A 73 -11.51 -13.16 0.45
C ALA A 73 -12.93 -12.58 0.34
N LEU A 74 -13.08 -11.32 0.74
CA LEU A 74 -14.31 -10.55 0.65
C LEU A 74 -14.43 -9.90 -0.74
N ASP A 75 -15.64 -9.48 -1.11
CA ASP A 75 -15.93 -8.85 -2.42
C ASP A 75 -15.15 -7.55 -2.69
N ASN A 76 -14.59 -6.93 -1.64
CA ASN A 76 -13.84 -5.67 -1.72
C ASN A 76 -12.33 -5.85 -1.71
N ASP A 77 -11.84 -6.96 -2.27
CA ASP A 77 -10.42 -7.36 -2.33
C ASP A 77 -9.73 -7.50 -0.95
N ILE A 78 -10.47 -7.34 0.16
CA ILE A 78 -9.96 -7.62 1.49
C ILE A 78 -9.88 -9.13 1.65
N TYR A 79 -8.74 -9.62 2.13
CA TYR A 79 -8.59 -11.03 2.47
C TYR A 79 -8.24 -11.18 3.94
N VAL A 80 -8.83 -12.20 4.57
CA VAL A 80 -8.68 -12.48 5.99
C VAL A 80 -8.05 -13.84 6.15
N VAL A 81 -7.05 -13.94 7.01
CA VAL A 81 -6.40 -15.20 7.37
C VAL A 81 -6.54 -15.50 8.85
N VAL A 82 -6.62 -16.79 9.19
CA VAL A 82 -6.58 -17.25 10.58
C VAL A 82 -5.26 -17.94 10.88
N ASP A 83 -4.62 -17.54 11.98
CA ASP A 83 -3.37 -18.08 12.47
C ASP A 83 -3.59 -19.17 13.52
N ARG A 84 -3.03 -20.35 13.27
CA ARG A 84 -3.08 -21.49 14.20
C ARG A 84 -2.19 -21.31 15.44
N MET A 85 -1.14 -20.49 15.36
CA MET A 85 -0.18 -20.32 16.45
C MET A 85 -0.80 -19.56 17.62
N ARG A 86 -1.46 -18.44 17.34
CA ARG A 86 -2.03 -17.56 18.37
C ARG A 86 -3.55 -17.42 18.31
N GLY A 87 -4.22 -18.05 17.34
CA GLY A 87 -5.66 -17.87 17.14
C GLY A 87 -6.01 -16.44 16.71
N ARG A 88 -5.10 -15.79 15.96
CA ARG A 88 -5.30 -14.44 15.47
C ARG A 88 -5.94 -14.46 14.09
N LEU A 89 -6.85 -13.52 13.85
CA LEU A 89 -7.31 -13.17 12.52
C LEU A 89 -6.56 -11.92 12.07
N PHE A 90 -6.11 -11.92 10.82
CA PHE A 90 -5.48 -10.77 10.18
C PHE A 90 -6.25 -10.43 8.91
N GLY A 91 -6.76 -9.20 8.82
CA GLY A 91 -7.39 -8.67 7.62
C GLY A 91 -6.43 -7.77 6.86
N TYR A 92 -6.29 -8.00 5.56
CA TYR A 92 -5.43 -7.22 4.66
C TYR A 92 -6.26 -6.68 3.50
N ASP A 93 -5.94 -5.46 3.03
CA ASP A 93 -6.54 -4.94 1.80
C ASP A 93 -5.94 -5.57 0.55
N GLY A 94 -6.54 -5.30 -0.61
CA GLY A 94 -6.02 -5.75 -1.90
C GLY A 94 -4.64 -5.19 -2.29
N GLN A 95 -4.04 -4.32 -1.48
CA GLN A 95 -2.67 -3.82 -1.63
C GLN A 95 -1.68 -4.49 -0.67
N GLY A 96 -2.14 -5.45 0.13
CA GLY A 96 -1.32 -6.19 1.09
C GLY A 96 -1.06 -5.46 2.40
N ILE A 97 -1.85 -4.42 2.70
CA ILE A 97 -1.73 -3.64 3.94
C ILE A 97 -2.65 -4.22 4.99
N MET A 98 -2.12 -4.44 6.19
CA MET A 98 -2.92 -4.92 7.32
C MET A 98 -3.91 -3.86 7.77
N LEU A 99 -5.19 -4.19 7.72
CA LEU A 99 -6.29 -3.34 8.19
C LEU A 99 -6.46 -3.48 9.70
N TRP A 100 -6.49 -4.72 10.19
CA TRP A 100 -6.74 -5.03 11.58
C TRP A 100 -6.22 -6.43 11.90
N ALA A 101 -5.99 -6.66 13.19
CA ALA A 101 -5.66 -7.97 13.72
C ALA A 101 -6.31 -8.13 15.10
N PHE A 102 -7.00 -9.24 15.32
CA PHE A 102 -7.62 -9.55 16.61
C PHE A 102 -7.64 -11.06 16.86
N GLY A 103 -8.18 -11.46 18.00
CA GLY A 103 -8.23 -12.86 18.42
C GLY A 103 -7.00 -13.26 19.23
N THR A 104 -7.16 -14.34 19.98
CA THR A 104 -6.11 -14.89 20.84
C THR A 104 -6.45 -16.31 21.23
N LYS A 105 -5.47 -17.03 21.79
CA LYS A 105 -5.74 -18.29 22.46
C LYS A 105 -6.43 -18.08 23.81
N GLY A 106 -7.42 -18.91 24.10
CA GLY A 106 -8.11 -18.87 25.38
C GLY A 106 -9.38 -19.69 25.45
N SER A 107 -10.05 -19.56 26.59
CA SER A 107 -11.34 -20.21 26.91
C SER A 107 -12.53 -19.25 26.93
N MET A 108 -12.31 -17.93 26.78
CA MET A 108 -13.37 -16.92 26.75
C MET A 108 -14.02 -16.81 25.37
N ASP A 109 -15.17 -16.16 25.30
CA ASP A 109 -15.83 -15.83 24.04
C ASP A 109 -14.91 -14.97 23.15
N GLY A 110 -14.92 -15.24 21.85
CA GLY A 110 -14.02 -14.60 20.88
C GLY A 110 -12.56 -15.06 20.94
N THR A 111 -12.23 -16.06 21.78
CA THR A 111 -10.90 -16.67 21.84
C THR A 111 -10.93 -18.14 21.42
N PHE A 112 -9.79 -18.68 20.99
CA PHE A 112 -9.70 -20.00 20.39
C PHE A 112 -8.78 -20.95 21.16
N SER A 113 -9.14 -22.21 21.23
CA SER A 113 -8.23 -23.30 21.58
C SER A 113 -7.48 -23.79 20.33
N ARG A 114 -8.21 -24.04 19.23
CA ARG A 114 -7.60 -24.41 17.95
C ARG A 114 -8.50 -23.97 16.78
N ALA A 115 -8.33 -22.71 16.35
CA ALA A 115 -8.95 -22.23 15.13
C ALA A 115 -8.34 -22.93 13.90
N VAL A 116 -9.18 -23.57 13.09
CA VAL A 116 -8.72 -24.40 11.95
C VAL A 116 -9.33 -24.04 10.61
N ALA A 117 -10.51 -23.41 10.59
CA ALA A 117 -11.18 -22.99 9.36
C ALA A 117 -11.78 -21.59 9.52
N LEU A 118 -11.85 -20.86 8.42
CA LEU A 118 -12.35 -19.51 8.32
C LEU A 118 -13.16 -19.36 7.03
N ASP A 119 -14.37 -18.83 7.15
CA ASP A 119 -15.19 -18.42 5.99
C ASP A 119 -15.95 -17.14 6.34
N HIS A 120 -16.68 -16.59 5.37
CA HIS A 120 -17.44 -15.34 5.56
C HIS A 120 -18.83 -15.38 4.92
N MET A 121 -19.70 -14.50 5.41
CA MET A 121 -20.96 -14.14 4.75
C MET A 121 -21.13 -12.63 4.85
N GLY A 122 -21.03 -11.94 3.72
CA GLY A 122 -20.94 -10.47 3.71
C GLY A 122 -19.69 -10.01 4.46
N TYR A 123 -19.87 -9.35 5.60
CA TYR A 123 -18.74 -8.94 6.46
C TYR A 123 -18.63 -9.74 7.76
N ASP A 124 -19.53 -10.70 7.99
CA ASP A 124 -19.47 -11.60 9.13
C ASP A 124 -18.42 -12.69 8.87
N LEU A 125 -17.58 -12.96 9.85
CA LEU A 125 -16.54 -13.99 9.79
C LEU A 125 -16.93 -15.19 10.65
N PHE A 126 -16.81 -16.39 10.10
CA PHE A 126 -17.12 -17.67 10.75
C PHE A 126 -15.82 -18.42 10.98
N VAL A 127 -15.51 -18.70 12.25
CA VAL A 127 -14.28 -19.40 12.62
C VAL A 127 -14.61 -20.71 13.33
N LEU A 128 -14.15 -21.82 12.78
CA LEU A 128 -14.29 -23.14 13.39
C LEU A 128 -13.15 -23.38 14.38
N ASP A 129 -13.51 -23.66 15.63
CA ASP A 129 -12.59 -24.16 16.65
C ASP A 129 -12.78 -25.68 16.82
N GLU A 130 -11.76 -26.43 16.41
CA GLU A 130 -11.79 -27.89 16.43
C GLU A 130 -11.80 -28.47 17.85
N MET A 131 -11.13 -27.80 18.79
CA MET A 131 -11.03 -28.32 20.16
C MET A 131 -12.28 -28.00 20.98
N LYS A 132 -12.93 -26.87 20.70
CA LYS A 132 -14.19 -26.48 21.34
C LYS A 132 -15.42 -27.05 20.65
N ASN A 133 -15.30 -27.61 19.44
CA ASN A 133 -16.40 -28.08 18.61
C ASN A 133 -17.48 -27.02 18.38
N ASN A 134 -17.07 -25.77 18.14
CA ASN A 134 -18.00 -24.68 17.90
C ASN A 134 -17.54 -23.78 16.74
N ILE A 135 -18.49 -23.02 16.20
CA ILE A 135 -18.23 -21.94 15.25
C ILE A 135 -18.46 -20.63 15.98
N THR A 136 -17.48 -19.73 15.94
CA THR A 136 -17.61 -18.38 16.46
C THR A 136 -17.89 -17.43 15.30
N VAL A 137 -18.91 -16.60 15.42
CA VAL A 137 -19.27 -15.57 14.44
C VAL A 137 -18.78 -14.21 14.93
N PHE A 138 -18.03 -13.50 14.09
CA PHE A 138 -17.62 -12.12 14.33
C PHE A 138 -18.33 -11.20 13.36
N THR A 139 -19.13 -10.30 13.90
CA THR A 139 -19.77 -9.22 13.16
C THR A 139 -18.97 -7.94 13.31
N PRO A 140 -18.81 -7.14 12.23
CA PRO A 140 -18.11 -5.87 12.32
C PRO A 140 -18.73 -4.95 13.35
N THR A 141 -17.90 -4.27 14.14
CA THR A 141 -18.34 -3.10 14.87
C THR A 141 -18.61 -1.96 13.90
N GLU A 142 -19.26 -0.88 14.36
CA GLU A 142 -19.43 0.34 13.55
C GLU A 142 -18.09 0.85 12.98
N TYR A 143 -17.04 0.82 13.81
CA TYR A 143 -15.69 1.18 13.38
C TYR A 143 -15.15 0.25 12.27
N GLY A 144 -15.33 -1.06 12.41
CA GLY A 144 -14.94 -2.04 11.39
C GLY A 144 -15.74 -1.88 10.09
N GLN A 145 -17.04 -1.62 10.21
CA GLN A 145 -17.92 -1.40 9.08
C GLN A 145 -17.49 -0.16 8.29
N MET A 146 -17.14 0.94 8.96
CA MET A 146 -16.66 2.15 8.29
C MET A 146 -15.37 1.93 7.48
N ILE A 147 -14.47 1.06 7.95
CA ILE A 147 -13.25 0.68 7.21
C ILE A 147 -13.61 -0.09 5.93
N TYR A 148 -14.57 -1.02 6.02
CA TYR A 148 -15.06 -1.77 4.86
C TYR A 148 -15.78 -0.86 3.87
N ASP A 149 -16.69 -0.02 4.33
CA ASP A 149 -17.43 0.93 3.49
C ASP A 149 -16.49 1.91 2.78
N ALA A 150 -15.43 2.36 3.46
CA ALA A 150 -14.44 3.26 2.85
C ALA A 150 -13.64 2.55 1.75
N THR A 151 -13.28 1.29 1.98
CA THR A 151 -12.57 0.45 1.00
C THR A 151 -13.45 0.13 -0.21
N ASP A 152 -14.71 -0.22 0.03
CA ASP A 152 -15.75 -0.41 -0.98
C ASP A 152 -15.93 0.80 -1.87
N SER A 153 -16.08 1.98 -1.26
CA SER A 153 -16.30 3.25 -1.96
C SER A 153 -15.11 3.58 -2.84
N TYR A 154 -13.89 3.37 -2.33
CA TYR A 154 -12.66 3.53 -3.10
C TYR A 154 -12.61 2.61 -4.32
N LEU A 155 -12.99 1.33 -4.17
CA LEU A 155 -13.00 0.37 -5.28
C LEU A 155 -14.08 0.66 -6.32
N LYS A 156 -15.24 1.19 -5.90
CA LYS A 156 -16.32 1.66 -6.77
C LYS A 156 -15.95 2.96 -7.51
N GLY A 157 -14.83 3.60 -7.13
CA GLY A 157 -14.37 4.86 -7.71
C GLY A 157 -14.98 6.11 -7.07
N ASP A 158 -15.76 5.96 -6.00
CA ASP A 158 -16.29 7.07 -5.22
C ASP A 158 -15.24 7.52 -4.19
N TYR A 159 -14.24 8.23 -4.70
CA TYR A 159 -13.10 8.68 -3.90
C TYR A 159 -13.48 9.78 -2.90
N ASP A 160 -14.51 10.58 -3.19
CA ASP A 160 -14.97 11.64 -2.28
C ASP A 160 -15.65 11.03 -1.05
N TYR A 161 -16.52 10.04 -1.27
CA TYR A 161 -17.16 9.35 -0.16
C TYR A 161 -16.18 8.48 0.63
N SER A 162 -15.25 7.81 -0.04
CA SER A 162 -14.13 7.11 0.60
C SER A 162 -13.31 8.05 1.50
N ASP A 163 -12.90 9.23 1.01
CA ASP A 163 -12.17 10.23 1.80
C ASP A 163 -12.96 10.63 3.04
N LYS A 164 -14.25 10.91 2.90
CA LYS A 164 -15.13 11.24 4.03
C LYS A 164 -15.15 10.12 5.08
N LEU A 165 -15.36 8.88 4.66
CA LEU A 165 -15.40 7.74 5.57
C LEU A 165 -14.06 7.55 6.30
N TRP A 166 -12.94 7.64 5.59
CA TRP A 166 -11.62 7.56 6.23
C TRP A 166 -11.36 8.70 7.21
N ARG A 167 -11.86 9.91 6.94
CA ARG A 167 -11.81 11.01 7.92
C ARG A 167 -12.65 10.71 9.15
N ASP A 168 -13.80 10.07 8.98
CA ASP A 168 -14.65 9.68 10.11
C ASP A 168 -14.00 8.54 10.93
N VAL A 169 -13.35 7.56 10.28
CA VAL A 169 -12.51 6.54 10.95
C VAL A 169 -11.38 7.21 11.75
N MET A 170 -10.70 8.21 11.17
CA MET A 170 -9.62 8.95 11.84
C MET A 170 -10.12 9.70 13.09
N LYS A 171 -11.36 10.22 13.09
CA LYS A 171 -11.95 10.86 14.28
C LYS A 171 -12.16 9.89 15.43
N LEU A 172 -12.48 8.64 15.13
CA LEU A 172 -12.66 7.58 16.14
C LEU A 172 -11.31 7.08 16.69
N ASN A 173 -10.27 7.07 15.86
CA ASN A 173 -8.92 6.70 16.27
C ASN A 173 -7.84 7.48 15.52
N ALA A 174 -7.36 8.56 16.15
CA ALA A 174 -6.32 9.42 15.57
C ALA A 174 -4.95 8.72 15.42
N ASN A 175 -4.73 7.59 16.11
CA ASN A 175 -3.51 6.79 16.01
C ASN A 175 -3.59 5.72 14.91
N TYR A 176 -4.69 5.64 14.17
CA TYR A 176 -4.85 4.68 13.09
C TYR A 176 -4.21 5.19 11.80
N ASN A 177 -2.91 4.92 11.65
CA ASN A 177 -2.10 5.32 10.48
C ASN A 177 -2.74 4.95 9.13
N LEU A 178 -3.54 3.89 9.09
CA LEU A 178 -4.22 3.46 7.88
C LEU A 178 -5.28 4.45 7.38
N ALA A 179 -5.95 5.17 8.28
CA ALA A 179 -6.89 6.22 7.87
C ALA A 179 -6.18 7.31 7.06
N PHE A 180 -4.95 7.69 7.47
CA PHE A 180 -4.13 8.63 6.70
C PHE A 180 -3.76 8.06 5.33
N ARG A 181 -3.42 6.76 5.21
CA ARG A 181 -3.18 6.12 3.90
C ARG A 181 -4.43 6.11 3.03
N GLY A 182 -5.59 5.79 3.58
CA GLY A 182 -6.89 5.76 2.88
C GLY A 182 -7.28 7.13 2.33
N ILE A 183 -7.14 8.19 3.14
CA ILE A 183 -7.30 9.59 2.71
C ILE A 183 -6.30 9.93 1.60
N GLY A 184 -5.01 9.66 1.81
CA GLY A 184 -3.97 9.94 0.83
C GLY A 184 -4.22 9.26 -0.52
N ARG A 185 -4.70 8.02 -0.51
CA ARG A 185 -5.08 7.27 -1.73
C ARG A 185 -6.27 7.90 -2.44
N SER A 186 -7.29 8.31 -1.69
CA SER A 186 -8.47 8.96 -2.24
C SER A 186 -8.09 10.30 -2.89
N LEU A 187 -7.30 11.13 -2.19
CA LEU A 187 -6.77 12.39 -2.72
C LEU A 187 -5.88 12.19 -3.95
N LEU A 188 -5.04 11.14 -3.95
CA LEU A 188 -4.21 10.79 -5.10
C LEU A 188 -5.05 10.49 -6.35
N ARG A 189 -6.20 9.82 -6.18
CA ARG A 189 -7.14 9.52 -7.27
C ARG A 189 -7.94 10.74 -7.72
N GLN A 190 -8.17 11.70 -6.83
CA GLN A 190 -8.74 13.01 -7.13
C GLN A 190 -7.71 14.02 -7.70
N GLU A 191 -6.49 13.56 -8.03
CA GLU A 191 -5.39 14.40 -8.55
C GLU A 191 -4.90 15.50 -7.59
N LYS A 192 -5.30 15.45 -6.31
CA LYS A 192 -4.85 16.36 -5.25
C LYS A 192 -3.49 15.91 -4.70
N TYR A 193 -2.49 15.88 -5.57
CA TYR A 193 -1.21 15.22 -5.31
C TYR A 193 -0.45 15.77 -4.10
N LYS A 194 -0.46 17.09 -3.91
CA LYS A 194 0.23 17.75 -2.80
C LYS A 194 -0.38 17.39 -1.44
N GLU A 195 -1.72 17.36 -1.37
CA GLU A 195 -2.42 16.95 -0.15
C GLU A 195 -2.21 15.45 0.10
N ALA A 196 -2.31 14.62 -0.94
CA ALA A 196 -2.03 13.18 -0.83
C ALA A 196 -0.65 12.91 -0.23
N MET A 197 0.38 13.66 -0.65
CA MET A 197 1.73 13.58 -0.09
C MET A 197 1.77 13.87 1.42
N ASP A 198 1.09 14.91 1.91
CA ASP A 198 1.03 15.25 3.34
C ASP A 198 0.44 14.09 4.16
N TYR A 199 -0.65 13.49 3.68
CA TYR A 199 -1.26 12.33 4.34
C TYR A 199 -0.38 11.08 4.29
N PHE A 200 0.31 10.81 3.17
CA PHE A 200 1.26 9.69 3.10
C PHE A 200 2.47 9.89 4.01
N GLU A 201 2.94 11.12 4.17
CA GLU A 201 4.01 11.44 5.11
C GLU A 201 3.59 11.16 6.55
N ARG A 202 2.41 11.61 6.97
CA ARG A 202 1.83 11.33 8.31
C ARG A 202 1.62 9.83 8.54
N ALA A 203 1.27 9.09 7.49
CA ALA A 203 1.12 7.65 7.54
C ALA A 203 2.46 6.87 7.57
N HIS A 204 3.60 7.56 7.41
CA HIS A 204 4.90 6.94 7.13
C HIS A 204 4.91 6.02 5.90
N ALA A 205 4.05 6.31 4.91
CA ALA A 205 3.83 5.53 3.70
C ALA A 205 4.75 6.01 2.56
N ARG A 206 6.05 5.69 2.68
CA ARG A 206 7.11 6.22 1.80
C ARG A 206 6.91 5.87 0.32
N GLU A 207 6.42 4.68 0.01
CA GLU A 207 6.21 4.25 -1.38
C GLU A 207 5.06 5.01 -2.03
N GLU A 208 3.92 5.13 -1.35
CA GLU A 208 2.79 5.91 -1.83
C GLU A 208 3.10 7.41 -1.92
N TYR A 209 3.87 7.94 -0.96
CA TYR A 209 4.41 9.30 -1.04
C TYR A 209 5.21 9.49 -2.34
N GLY A 210 6.12 8.56 -2.66
CA GLY A 210 6.92 8.60 -3.88
C GLY A 210 6.07 8.58 -5.16
N ARG A 211 4.99 7.79 -5.17
CA ARG A 211 4.02 7.75 -6.27
C ARG A 211 3.28 9.08 -6.42
N ALA A 212 2.80 9.67 -5.33
CA ALA A 212 2.13 10.97 -5.34
C ALA A 212 3.08 12.08 -5.78
N PHE A 213 4.31 12.09 -5.27
CA PHE A 213 5.35 13.05 -5.65
C PHE A 213 5.69 12.97 -7.14
N LYS A 214 5.75 11.75 -7.71
CA LYS A 214 5.96 11.57 -9.15
C LYS A 214 4.87 12.26 -9.97
N GLN A 215 3.60 12.13 -9.58
CA GLN A 215 2.49 12.78 -10.27
C GLN A 215 2.47 14.29 -10.06
N TYR A 216 2.70 14.75 -8.82
CA TYR A 216 2.83 16.17 -8.50
C TYR A 216 3.88 16.85 -9.39
N ARG A 217 5.08 16.25 -9.50
CA ARG A 217 6.15 16.77 -10.36
C ARG A 217 5.77 16.77 -11.84
N LYS A 218 5.03 15.76 -12.30
CA LYS A 218 4.57 15.69 -13.68
C LYS A 218 3.69 16.90 -14.01
N VAL A 219 2.66 17.15 -13.19
CA VAL A 219 1.77 18.32 -13.35
C VAL A 219 2.55 19.62 -13.25
N TRP A 220 3.45 19.73 -12.26
CA TRP A 220 4.29 20.92 -12.12
C TRP A 220 5.14 21.18 -13.37
N VAL A 221 5.74 20.16 -13.98
CA VAL A 221 6.51 20.32 -15.22
C VAL A 221 5.60 20.74 -16.38
N GLU A 222 4.40 20.15 -16.50
CA GLU A 222 3.44 20.49 -17.54
C GLU A 222 3.00 21.96 -17.45
N GLU A 223 2.71 22.45 -16.24
CA GLU A 223 2.35 23.85 -15.99
C GLU A 223 3.52 24.82 -16.24
N ASN A 224 4.76 24.38 -16.00
CA ASN A 224 5.97 25.21 -16.10
C ASN A 224 6.77 24.99 -17.40
N ILE A 225 6.26 24.18 -18.34
CA ILE A 225 7.03 23.73 -19.50
C ILE A 225 7.54 24.90 -20.35
N TRP A 226 6.74 25.95 -20.51
CA TRP A 226 7.12 27.14 -21.27
C TRP A 226 8.27 27.91 -20.63
N TRP A 227 8.26 28.06 -19.30
CA TRP A 227 9.35 28.68 -18.57
C TRP A 227 10.64 27.86 -18.66
N ILE A 228 10.51 26.53 -18.53
CA ILE A 228 11.65 25.61 -18.65
C ILE A 228 12.27 25.71 -20.05
N ILE A 229 11.47 25.64 -21.12
CA ILE A 229 11.95 25.77 -22.50
C ILE A 229 12.57 27.14 -22.74
N THR A 230 11.93 28.22 -22.28
CA THR A 230 12.44 29.59 -22.45
C THR A 230 13.80 29.75 -21.78
N LEU A 231 13.96 29.26 -20.54
CA LEU A 231 15.24 29.29 -19.83
C LEU A 231 16.32 28.50 -20.58
N LEU A 232 16.00 27.29 -21.06
CA LEU A 232 16.94 26.45 -21.82
C LEU A 232 17.40 27.13 -23.11
N VAL A 233 16.46 27.73 -23.85
CA VAL A 233 16.76 28.47 -25.07
C VAL A 233 17.66 29.68 -24.77
N LEU A 234 17.37 30.45 -23.72
CA LEU A 234 18.21 31.58 -23.31
C LEU A 234 19.63 31.15 -22.94
N VAL A 235 19.78 30.03 -22.20
CA VAL A 235 21.08 29.46 -21.83
C VAL A 235 21.91 29.07 -23.06
N ILE A 236 21.28 28.67 -24.16
CA ILE A 236 21.98 28.31 -25.42
C ILE A 236 22.24 29.55 -26.29
N ILE A 237 21.24 30.43 -26.46
CA ILE A 237 21.31 31.56 -27.39
C ILE A 237 22.24 32.66 -26.86
N ILE A 238 22.20 32.99 -25.55
CA ILE A 238 22.99 34.09 -24.98
C ILE A 238 24.50 33.90 -25.21
N PRO A 239 25.11 32.72 -24.92
CA PRO A 239 26.52 32.48 -25.23
C PRO A 239 26.86 32.58 -26.71
N LEU A 240 25.97 32.11 -27.60
CA LEU A 240 26.19 32.19 -29.06
C LEU A 240 26.20 33.64 -29.55
N ILE A 241 25.26 34.47 -29.08
CA ILE A 241 25.20 35.89 -29.40
C ILE A 241 26.44 36.61 -28.86
N LEU A 242 26.82 36.38 -27.59
CA LEU A 242 28.00 36.98 -26.99
C LEU A 242 29.30 36.55 -27.71
N GLY A 243 29.40 35.28 -28.08
CA GLY A 243 30.51 34.76 -28.88
C GLY A 243 30.60 35.43 -30.25
N ARG A 244 29.46 35.61 -30.94
CA ARG A 244 29.39 36.31 -32.23
C ARG A 244 29.79 37.78 -32.09
N ILE A 245 29.25 38.49 -31.11
CA ILE A 245 29.57 39.91 -30.85
C ILE A 245 31.08 40.07 -30.61
N LYS A 246 31.68 39.23 -29.75
CA LYS A 246 33.13 39.25 -29.52
C LYS A 246 33.89 39.06 -30.83
N ARG A 247 33.51 38.08 -31.65
CA ARG A 247 34.17 37.79 -32.93
C ARG A 247 34.12 38.98 -33.90
N THR A 248 32.95 39.59 -34.08
CA THR A 248 32.82 40.82 -34.90
C THR A 248 33.64 42.00 -34.37
N LYS A 249 33.74 42.18 -33.04
CA LYS A 249 34.60 43.23 -32.47
C LYS A 249 36.08 42.96 -32.78
N TRP A 250 36.54 41.71 -32.68
CA TRP A 250 37.91 41.33 -33.06
C TRP A 250 38.20 41.55 -34.54
N GLU A 251 37.26 41.22 -35.44
CA GLU A 251 37.41 41.46 -36.88
C GLU A 251 37.52 42.95 -37.23
N VAL A 252 36.70 43.81 -36.60
CA VAL A 252 36.76 45.26 -36.80
C VAL A 252 38.09 45.84 -36.32
N ILE A 253 38.56 45.46 -35.13
CA ILE A 253 39.86 45.91 -34.58
C ILE A 253 41.02 45.48 -35.48
N MET A 254 41.00 44.24 -35.98
CA MET A 254 42.04 43.74 -36.90
C MET A 254 42.02 44.48 -38.25
N HIS A 255 40.83 44.84 -38.75
CA HIS A 255 40.69 45.60 -39.99
C HIS A 255 41.21 47.04 -39.83
N GLU A 256 40.94 47.70 -38.70
CA GLU A 256 41.52 49.02 -38.38
C GLU A 256 43.05 48.96 -38.27
N HIS A 257 43.59 47.98 -37.54
CA HIS A 257 45.04 47.78 -37.43
C HIS A 257 45.71 47.50 -38.78
N SER A 258 45.02 46.84 -39.71
CA SER A 258 45.53 46.58 -41.07
C SER A 258 45.59 47.84 -41.95
N LYS A 259 44.73 48.85 -41.69
CA LYS A 259 44.73 50.13 -42.41
C LYS A 259 45.83 51.09 -41.94
N VAL A 260 46.27 50.97 -40.69
CA VAL A 260 47.35 51.80 -40.10
C VAL A 260 48.74 51.30 -40.50
N ARG A 261 48.87 50.08 -41.03
CA ARG A 261 50.14 49.47 -41.47
C ARG A 261 50.43 49.56 -42.98
N LYS A 262 49.61 50.28 -43.75
CA LYS A 262 49.91 50.67 -45.14
C LYS A 262 50.31 52.14 -45.16
#